data_AF-A0A176FTN4-F1
#
_entry.id   AF-A0A176FTN4-F1
#
_cell.length_a   1.000
_cell.length_b   1.000
_cell.length_c   1.000
_cell.angle_alpha   90.00
_cell.angle_beta   90.00
_cell.angle_gamma   90.00
#
_symmetry.space_group_name_H-M   'P 1'
#
loop_
_entity.id
_entity.type
_entity.pdbx_description
1 polymer ?
#
loop_
_entity_poly.entity_id
_entity_poly.type
_entity_poly.pdbx_seq_one_letter_code
_entity_poly.pdbx_strand_id
1 'polypeptide(L)'
;MTNSPNSKQAAIKEGAEAERARIGAILTCEAAEGREPQARALALETDLTPEAAAKVLEASPKASAHLSIEERAQGEVEMGGDGPVTPETAADRAWSKAAKAVRVGDFGPR
;
A
#
# COMPACT_ATOMS: atom_id res chain seq x y z
N MET A 1 -13.56 23.31 45.23
CA MET A 1 -12.94 23.05 43.91
C MET A 1 -13.72 23.83 42.85
N THR A 2 -13.37 25.09 42.63
CA THR A 2 -14.09 25.98 41.70
C THR A 2 -13.49 25.86 40.31
N ASN A 3 -14.08 25.03 39.45
CA ASN A 3 -13.77 25.08 38.02
C ASN A 3 -14.40 26.33 37.42
N SER A 4 -13.64 27.43 37.39
CA SER A 4 -14.02 28.69 36.75
C SER A 4 -14.23 28.50 35.24
N PRO A 5 -15.20 29.19 34.61
CA PRO A 5 -15.49 29.07 33.17
C PRO A 5 -14.27 29.32 32.26
N ASN A 6 -13.26 30.05 32.77
CA ASN A 6 -12.00 30.31 32.09
C ASN A 6 -11.15 29.04 31.86
N SER A 7 -11.20 28.04 32.74
CA SER A 7 -10.38 26.82 32.59
C SER A 7 -10.90 25.90 31.48
N LYS A 8 -12.22 25.84 31.28
CA LYS A 8 -12.82 25.08 30.17
C LYS A 8 -12.48 25.69 28.81
N GLN A 9 -12.56 27.01 28.68
CA GLN A 9 -12.19 27.69 27.44
C GLN A 9 -10.71 27.53 27.12
N ALA A 10 -9.84 27.62 28.13
CA ALA A 10 -8.41 27.35 27.96
C ALA A 10 -8.15 25.93 27.44
N ALA A 11 -8.78 24.91 28.04
CA ALA A 11 -8.63 23.52 27.61
C ALA A 11 -9.12 23.27 26.17
N ILE A 12 -10.23 23.90 25.77
CA ILE A 12 -10.74 23.80 24.39
C ILE A 12 -9.74 24.41 23.40
N LYS A 13 -9.18 25.58 23.73
CA LYS A 13 -8.19 26.25 22.88
C LYS A 13 -6.92 25.42 22.73
N GLU A 14 -6.39 24.90 23.85
CA GLU A 14 -5.21 24.04 23.87
C GLU A 14 -5.42 22.78 23.01
N GLY A 15 -6.58 22.11 23.17
CA GLY A 15 -6.92 20.96 22.34
C GLY A 15 -7.01 21.29 20.86
N ALA A 16 -7.63 22.43 20.50
CA ALA A 16 -7.71 22.86 19.11
C ALA A 16 -6.35 23.21 18.50
N GLU A 17 -5.44 23.81 19.28
CA GLU A 17 -4.07 24.11 18.84
C GLU A 17 -3.25 22.83 18.67
N ALA A 18 -3.34 21.90 19.62
CA ALA A 18 -2.68 20.60 19.53
C ALA A 18 -3.14 19.81 18.30
N GLU A 19 -4.45 19.80 18.03
CA GLU A 19 -5.00 19.08 16.89
C GLU A 19 -4.61 19.71 15.54
N ARG A 20 -4.63 21.06 15.46
CA ARG A 20 -4.14 21.76 14.26
C ARG A 20 -2.66 21.49 14.01
N ALA A 21 -1.84 21.43 15.06
CA ALA A 21 -0.43 21.10 14.94
C ALA A 21 -0.23 19.66 14.44
N ARG A 22 -1.01 18.69 14.94
CA ARG A 22 -1.00 17.30 14.46
C ARG A 22 -1.36 17.19 12.99
N ILE A 23 -2.49 17.80 12.59
CA ILE A 23 -2.97 17.81 11.20
C ILE A 23 -1.92 18.46 10.29
N GLY A 24 -1.40 19.62 10.68
CA GLY A 24 -0.36 20.33 9.92
C GLY A 24 0.86 19.45 9.69
N ALA A 25 1.36 18.80 10.74
CA ALA A 25 2.52 17.91 10.65
C ALA A 25 2.32 16.75 9.68
N ILE A 26 1.13 16.15 9.62
CA ILE A 26 0.82 15.07 8.66
C ILE A 26 0.78 15.61 7.23
N LEU A 27 0.13 16.76 7.01
CA LEU A 27 -0.05 17.33 5.67
C LEU A 27 1.24 17.87 5.07
N THR A 28 2.22 18.26 5.89
CA THR A 28 3.49 18.86 5.43
C THR A 28 4.69 17.93 5.60
N CYS A 29 4.50 16.66 5.98
CA CYS A 29 5.61 15.71 6.06
C CYS A 29 6.12 15.32 4.66
N GLU A 30 7.40 14.97 4.54
CA GLU A 30 8.01 14.58 3.26
C GLU A 30 7.29 13.38 2.61
N ALA A 31 6.81 12.44 3.42
CA ALA A 31 6.09 11.27 2.94
C ALA A 31 4.76 11.61 2.21
N ALA A 32 4.18 12.78 2.48
CA ALA A 32 2.95 13.24 1.85
C ALA A 32 3.14 13.65 0.38
N GLU A 33 4.37 13.91 -0.08
CA GLU A 33 4.64 14.33 -1.45
C GLU A 33 4.26 13.24 -2.47
N GLY A 34 3.36 13.57 -3.39
CA GLY A 34 2.76 12.64 -4.34
C GLY A 34 1.72 11.70 -3.73
N ARG A 35 1.27 11.99 -2.49
CA ARG A 35 0.27 11.23 -1.72
C ARG A 35 -0.69 12.15 -0.97
N GLU A 36 -0.88 13.37 -1.46
CA GLU A 36 -1.65 14.42 -0.79
C GLU A 36 -3.09 14.00 -0.47
N PRO A 37 -3.82 13.25 -1.34
CA PRO A 37 -5.14 12.73 -0.99
C PRO A 37 -5.11 11.78 0.21
N GLN A 38 -4.11 10.90 0.30
CA GLN A 38 -3.97 9.94 1.40
C GLN A 38 -3.57 10.66 2.69
N ALA A 39 -2.65 11.62 2.62
CA ALA A 39 -2.27 12.44 3.76
C ALA A 39 -3.47 13.21 4.34
N ARG A 40 -4.35 13.76 3.48
CA ARG A 40 -5.60 14.39 3.91
C ARG A 40 -6.55 13.44 4.62
N ALA A 41 -6.77 12.24 4.08
CA ALA A 41 -7.60 11.24 4.71
C ALA A 41 -7.06 10.86 6.10
N LEU A 42 -5.76 10.58 6.21
CA LEU A 42 -5.13 10.25 7.49
C LEU A 42 -5.24 11.39 8.51
N ALA A 43 -5.01 12.65 8.09
CA ALA A 43 -5.06 13.79 8.99
C ALA A 43 -6.47 14.11 9.50
N LEU A 44 -7.50 13.97 8.65
CA LEU A 44 -8.86 14.44 8.95
C LEU A 44 -9.80 13.34 9.44
N GLU A 45 -9.50 12.08 9.14
CA GLU A 45 -10.40 10.95 9.41
C GLU A 45 -9.83 9.97 10.45
N THR A 46 -8.61 10.21 10.95
CA THR A 46 -7.96 9.34 11.93
C THR A 46 -7.25 10.12 13.03
N ASP A 47 -7.01 9.46 14.16
CA ASP A 47 -6.27 9.99 15.32
C ASP A 47 -4.78 9.58 15.33
N LEU A 48 -4.22 9.20 14.17
CA LEU A 48 -2.81 8.79 14.09
C LEU A 48 -1.87 9.94 14.46
N THR A 49 -0.75 9.59 15.11
CA THR A 49 0.34 10.55 15.29
C THR A 49 1.02 10.84 13.94
N PRO A 50 1.72 11.98 13.81
CA PRO A 50 2.43 12.31 12.58
C PRO A 50 3.41 11.21 12.14
N GLU A 51 4.12 10.58 13.08
CA GLU A 51 5.09 9.52 12.78
C GLU A 51 4.41 8.24 12.29
N ALA A 52 3.24 7.90 12.86
CA ALA A 52 2.48 6.73 12.43
C ALA A 52 1.89 6.95 11.03
N ALA A 53 1.32 8.13 10.77
CA ALA A 53 0.82 8.50 9.46
C ALA A 53 1.93 8.50 8.40
N ALA A 54 3.12 9.02 8.71
CA ALA A 54 4.27 9.00 7.80
C ALA A 54 4.64 7.57 7.36
N LYS A 55 4.69 6.61 8.30
CA LYS A 55 4.96 5.20 7.97
C LYS A 55 3.91 4.60 7.02
N VAL A 56 2.63 4.97 7.21
CA VAL A 56 1.55 4.53 6.31
C VAL A 56 1.73 5.12 4.91
N LEU A 57 2.08 6.40 4.82
CA LEU A 57 2.34 7.09 3.56
C LEU A 57 3.55 6.51 2.84
N GLU A 58 4.65 6.25 3.53
CA GLU A 58 5.86 5.64 2.97
C GLU A 58 5.59 4.24 2.38
N ALA A 59 4.76 3.44 3.05
CA ALA A 59 4.34 2.13 2.57
C ALA A 59 3.33 2.22 1.41
N SER A 60 2.70 3.38 1.20
CA SER A 60 1.70 3.58 0.16
C SER A 60 2.34 3.95 -1.18
N PRO A 61 1.80 3.45 -2.31
CA PRO A 61 2.24 3.90 -3.62
C PRO A 61 1.93 5.39 -3.77
N LYS A 62 2.85 6.13 -4.41
CA LYS A 62 2.53 7.47 -4.89
C LYS A 62 1.35 7.39 -5.84
N ALA A 63 0.55 8.45 -5.90
CA ALA A 63 -0.49 8.58 -6.91
C ALA A 63 0.17 8.45 -8.28
N SER A 64 -0.06 7.31 -8.94
CA SER A 64 0.40 7.12 -10.31
C SER A 64 -0.56 7.86 -11.21
N ALA A 65 -0.02 8.59 -12.20
CA ALA A 65 -0.80 8.91 -13.38
C ALA A 65 -1.16 7.56 -13.99
N HIS A 66 -2.43 7.17 -13.87
CA HIS A 66 -2.91 5.98 -14.56
C HIS A 66 -2.60 6.16 -16.04
N LEU A 67 -1.85 5.23 -16.61
CA LEU A 67 -1.66 5.15 -18.04
C LEU A 67 -3.04 5.15 -18.72
N SER A 68 -3.13 5.81 -19.87
CA SER A 68 -4.29 5.71 -20.74
C SER A 68 -4.52 4.25 -21.16
N ILE A 69 -5.70 3.94 -21.66
CA ILE A 69 -6.00 2.59 -22.16
C ILE A 69 -5.06 2.25 -23.32
N GLU A 70 -4.78 3.22 -24.19
CA GLU A 70 -3.86 3.10 -25.32
C GLU A 70 -2.41 2.86 -24.86
N GLU A 71 -1.94 3.59 -23.85
CA GLU A 71 -0.59 3.44 -23.28
C GLU A 71 -0.40 2.06 -22.61
N ARG A 72 -1.44 1.52 -21.98
CA ARG A 72 -1.43 0.13 -21.47
C ARG A 72 -1.38 -0.88 -22.61
N ALA A 73 -2.22 -0.71 -23.64
CA ALA A 73 -2.30 -1.63 -24.77
C ALA A 73 -0.98 -1.72 -25.56
N GLN A 74 -0.16 -0.67 -25.57
CA GLN A 74 1.17 -0.65 -26.20
C GLN A 74 2.26 -1.34 -25.36
N GLY A 75 2.05 -1.51 -24.05
CA GLY A 75 3.01 -2.09 -23.10
C GLY A 75 2.79 -3.57 -22.79
N GLU A 76 1.68 -4.16 -23.25
CA GLU A 76 1.45 -5.59 -23.12
C GLU A 76 2.31 -6.34 -24.14
N VAL A 77 3.28 -7.12 -23.65
CA VAL A 77 3.76 -8.27 -24.43
C VAL A 77 2.55 -9.18 -24.56
N GLU A 78 2.10 -9.36 -25.80
CA GLU A 78 0.98 -10.22 -26.16
C GLU A 78 1.23 -11.64 -25.65
N MET A 79 0.86 -11.90 -24.38
CA MET A 79 0.78 -13.24 -23.82
C MET A 79 -0.64 -13.73 -24.03
N GLY A 80 -1.03 -13.82 -25.30
CA GLY A 80 -2.24 -14.47 -25.78
C GLY A 80 -1.89 -15.88 -26.24
N GLY A 81 -2.56 -16.88 -25.68
CA GLY A 81 -2.45 -18.26 -26.13
C GLY A 81 -3.02 -18.42 -27.53
N ASP A 82 -2.15 -18.65 -28.50
CA ASP A 82 -2.34 -19.51 -29.68
C ASP A 82 -1.03 -19.53 -30.49
N GLY A 83 0.02 -20.11 -29.89
CA GLY A 83 1.13 -20.66 -30.67
C GLY A 83 0.76 -22.07 -31.11
N PRO A 84 1.08 -22.52 -32.33
CA PRO A 84 0.83 -23.91 -32.72
C PRO A 84 1.46 -24.83 -31.68
N VAL A 85 0.69 -25.81 -31.19
CA VAL A 85 1.16 -26.82 -30.24
C VAL A 85 2.33 -27.57 -30.87
N THR A 86 3.54 -27.09 -30.62
CA THR A 86 4.78 -27.83 -30.92
C THR A 86 5.13 -28.68 -29.71
N PRO A 87 5.58 -29.93 -29.91
CA PRO A 87 5.82 -30.84 -28.80
C PRO A 87 7.02 -30.39 -27.97
N GLU A 88 6.73 -30.15 -26.69
CA GLU A 88 7.63 -29.98 -25.54
C GLU A 88 8.56 -28.77 -25.53
N THR A 89 8.08 -27.71 -24.91
CA THR A 89 8.92 -26.61 -24.45
C THR A 89 9.73 -27.03 -23.21
N ALA A 90 10.78 -26.26 -22.89
CA ALA A 90 11.60 -26.50 -21.71
C ALA A 90 10.81 -26.50 -20.39
N ALA A 91 9.67 -25.80 -20.36
CA ALA A 91 8.74 -25.80 -19.23
C ALA A 91 8.09 -27.18 -19.00
N ASP A 92 7.69 -27.87 -20.07
CA ASP A 92 7.08 -29.20 -20.00
C ASP A 92 8.05 -30.25 -19.46
N ARG A 93 9.32 -30.16 -19.86
CA ARG A 93 10.39 -31.03 -19.34
C ARG A 93 10.70 -30.75 -17.87
N ALA A 94 10.67 -29.47 -17.46
CA ALA A 94 10.93 -29.08 -16.07
C ALA A 94 9.83 -29.61 -15.13
N TRP A 95 8.56 -29.50 -15.54
CA TRP A 95 7.43 -29.98 -14.74
C TRP A 95 7.35 -31.51 -14.67
N SER A 96 7.62 -32.19 -15.79
CA SER A 96 7.70 -33.65 -15.84
C SER A 96 8.83 -34.21 -14.97
N LYS A 97 9.98 -33.51 -14.92
CA LYS A 97 11.11 -33.88 -14.05
C LYS A 97 10.77 -33.70 -12.56
N ALA A 98 10.04 -32.63 -12.21
CA ALA A 98 9.57 -32.39 -10.85
C ALA A 98 8.51 -33.41 -10.40
N ALA A 99 7.53 -33.72 -11.27
CA ALA A 99 6.51 -34.72 -11.00
C ALA A 99 7.09 -36.14 -10.83
N LYS A 100 8.12 -36.48 -11.61
CA LYS A 100 8.83 -37.77 -11.47
C LYS A 100 9.65 -37.84 -10.17
N ALA A 101 10.22 -36.72 -9.70
CA ALA A 101 10.93 -36.66 -8.43
C ALA A 101 9.97 -36.85 -7.23
N VAL A 102 8.76 -36.29 -7.28
CA VAL A 102 7.73 -36.51 -6.25
C VAL A 102 7.27 -37.96 -6.18
N ARG A 103 7.19 -38.66 -7.33
CA ARG A 103 6.77 -40.07 -7.37
C ARG A 103 7.86 -41.05 -6.90
N VAL A 104 9.13 -40.63 -6.91
CA VAL A 104 10.28 -41.42 -6.41
C VAL A 104 10.56 -41.14 -4.93
N GLY A 105 9.98 -40.08 -4.36
CA GLY A 105 10.02 -39.77 -2.93
C GLY A 105 9.09 -40.66 -2.12
N ASP A 106 9.68 -41.72 -1.58
CA ASP A 106 9.15 -42.67 -0.61
C ASP A 106 8.44 -41.98 0.58
N PHE A 107 7.11 -41.93 0.56
CA PHE A 107 6.29 -41.61 1.74
C PHE A 107 6.15 -42.88 2.59
N GLY A 108 7.17 -43.18 3.39
CA GLY A 108 7.09 -44.20 4.44
C GLY A 108 6.22 -43.72 5.62
N PRO A 109 5.44 -44.60 6.27
CA PRO A 109 4.62 -44.21 7.42
C PRO A 109 5.50 -43.92 8.64
N ARG A 110 5.00 -43.00 9.50
CA ARG A 110 5.61 -42.67 10.78
C ARG A 110 5.59 -43.85 11.75
#